data_AF-S5NCS7-F1
#
_entry.id   AF-S5NCS7-F1
#
_cell.length_a   1.000
_cell.length_b   1.000
_cell.length_c   1.000
_cell.angle_alpha   90.00
_cell.angle_beta   90.00
_cell.angle_gamma   90.00
#
_symmetry.space_group_name_H-M   'P 1'
#
loop_
_entity.id
_entity.type
_entity.pdbx_description
1 polymer ?
#
loop_
_entity_poly.entity_id
_entity_poly.type
_entity_poly.pdbx_seq_one_letter_code
_entity_poly.pdbx_strand_id
1 'polypeptide(L)' 'MNENQQWAHEELTKLIKNSPTYEDQAFYRALDQLMLKQAQRLINAAGELDGRSWADK' A
#
# COMPACT_ATOMS: atom_id res chain seq x y z
N MET A 1 -1.57 7.38 3.06
CA MET A 1 -2.27 6.66 1.98
C MET A 1 -3.32 7.57 1.39
N ASN A 2 -3.60 7.43 0.10
CA ASN A 2 -4.78 8.06 -0.50
C ASN A 2 -6.03 7.20 -0.23
N GLU A 3 -7.20 7.75 -0.55
CA GLU A 3 -8.50 7.10 -0.34
C GLU A 3 -8.60 5.72 -1.01
N ASN A 4 -8.12 5.60 -2.25
CA ASN A 4 -8.14 4.34 -2.99
C ASN A 4 -7.25 3.27 -2.35
N GLN A 5 -6.09 3.65 -1.80
CA GLN A 5 -5.19 2.73 -1.09
C GLN A 5 -5.81 2.26 0.24
N GLN A 6 -6.49 3.16 0.94
CA GLN A 6 -7.20 2.83 2.18
C GLN A 6 -8.35 1.84 1.90
N TRP A 7 -9.16 2.12 0.88
CA TRP A 7 -10.21 1.22 0.43
C TRP A 7 -9.66 -0.16 0.04
N ALA A 8 -8.57 -0.19 -0.74
CA ALA A 8 -7.95 -1.45 -1.15
C ALA A 8 -7.42 -2.27 0.03
N HIS A 9 -6.81 -1.62 1.04
CA HIS A 9 -6.36 -2.27 2.28
C HIS A 9 -7.53 -2.94 3.03
N GLU A 10 -8.65 -2.24 3.12
CA GLU A 10 -9.84 -2.73 3.81
C GLU A 10 -10.47 -3.93 3.08
N GLU A 11 -10.55 -3.87 1.76
CA GLU A 11 -11.03 -4.99 0.94
C GLU A 11 -10.13 -6.22 1.06
N LEU A 12 -8.80 -6.04 1.01
CA LEU A 12 -7.86 -7.13 1.22
C LEU A 12 -8.00 -7.73 2.62
N THR A 13 -8.22 -6.89 3.64
CA THR A 13 -8.47 -7.37 5.00
C THR A 13 -9.75 -8.20 5.11
N LYS A 14 -10.82 -7.81 4.40
CA LYS A 14 -12.06 -8.61 4.32
C LYS A 14 -11.82 -9.94 3.61
N LEU A 15 -11.08 -9.93 2.50
CA LEU A 15 -10.74 -11.13 1.74
C LEU A 15 -9.91 -12.10 2.60
N ILE A 16 -8.91 -11.63 3.34
CA ILE A 16 -8.14 -12.47 4.28
C ILE A 16 -9.08 -13.14 5.31
N LYS A 17 -10.00 -12.38 5.92
CA LYS A 17 -10.91 -12.91 6.95
C LYS A 17 -11.90 -13.93 6.39
N ASN A 18 -12.35 -13.74 5.15
CA ASN A 18 -13.37 -14.57 4.52
C ASN A 18 -12.80 -15.73 3.70
N SER A 19 -11.47 -15.81 3.56
CA SER A 19 -10.82 -16.85 2.77
C SER A 19 -10.78 -18.18 3.52
N PRO A 20 -11.28 -19.27 2.91
CA PRO A 20 -11.40 -20.56 3.58
C PRO A 20 -10.07 -21.33 3.67
N THR A 21 -9.13 -21.06 2.77
CA THR A 21 -7.83 -21.75 2.72
C THR A 21 -6.71 -20.88 3.25
N TYR A 22 -5.67 -21.52 3.77
CA TYR A 22 -4.47 -20.82 4.21
C TYR A 22 -3.76 -20.15 3.04
N GLU A 23 -3.75 -20.81 1.88
CA GLU A 23 -3.11 -20.35 0.65
C GLU A 23 -3.72 -19.04 0.16
N ASP A 24 -5.05 -18.94 0.15
CA ASP A 24 -5.75 -17.70 -0.23
C ASP A 24 -5.45 -16.58 0.78
N GLN A 25 -5.49 -16.89 2.08
CA GLN A 25 -5.12 -15.93 3.12
C GLN A 25 -3.68 -15.43 2.96
N ALA A 26 -2.75 -16.34 2.66
CA ALA A 26 -1.34 -16.01 2.47
C ALA A 26 -1.14 -15.13 1.23
N PHE A 27 -1.85 -15.43 0.14
CA PHE A 27 -1.87 -14.60 -1.07
C PHE A 27 -2.34 -13.18 -0.76
N TYR A 28 -3.51 -13.02 -0.12
CA TYR A 28 -4.04 -11.70 0.19
C TYR A 28 -3.16 -10.93 1.18
N ARG A 29 -2.52 -11.60 2.15
CA ARG A 29 -1.54 -10.97 3.05
C ARG A 29 -0.32 -10.46 2.28
N ALA A 30 0.21 -11.23 1.34
CA ALA A 30 1.35 -10.82 0.53
C ALA A 30 0.99 -9.63 -0.38
N LEU A 31 -0.21 -9.65 -0.95
CA LEU A 31 -0.74 -8.55 -1.76
C LEU A 31 -0.93 -7.27 -0.94
N ASP A 32 -1.46 -7.38 0.27
CA ASP A 32 -1.60 -6.25 1.19
C ASP A 32 -0.24 -5.65 1.53
N GLN A 33 0.74 -6.47 1.89
CA GLN A 33 2.10 -6.02 2.16
C GLN A 33 2.75 -5.31 0.95
N LEU A 34 2.52 -5.79 -0.27
CA LEU A 34 3.01 -5.14 -1.49
C LEU A 34 2.38 -3.77 -1.67
N MET A 35 1.06 -3.66 -1.49
CA MET A 35 0.32 -2.41 -1.59
C MET A 35 0.81 -1.39 -0.57
N LEU A 36 0.96 -1.79 0.70
CA LEU A 36 1.48 -0.93 1.77
C LEU A 36 2.86 -0.36 1.43
N LYS A 37 3.77 -1.22 0.92
CA LYS A 37 5.11 -0.79 0.48
C LYS A 37 5.04 0.17 -0.70
N GLN A 38 4.15 -0.06 -1.66
CA GLN A 38 3.97 0.81 -2.80
C GLN A 38 3.40 2.18 -2.41
N ALA A 39 2.45 2.20 -1.47
CA ALA A 39 1.93 3.44 -0.89
C ALA A 39 3.04 4.25 -0.22
N GLN A 40 3.90 3.59 0.56
CA GLN A 40 5.06 4.25 1.19
C GLN A 40 6.04 4.82 0.16
N ARG A 41 6.32 4.07 -0.92
CA ARG A 41 7.19 4.56 -2.01
C ARG A 41 6.66 5.82 -2.67
N LEU A 42 5.35 5.90 -2.89
CA LEU A 42 4.72 7.08 -3.48
C LEU A 42 4.83 8.30 -2.57
N ILE A 43 4.66 8.11 -1.25
CA ILE A 43 4.85 9.18 -0.26
C ILE A 43 6.30 9.68 -0.29
N ASN A 44 7.26 8.75 -0.29
CA ASN A 44 8.68 9.10 -0.32
C ASN A 44 9.05 9.83 -1.63
N ALA A 45 8.58 9.34 -2.78
CA ALA A 45 8.83 9.95 -4.08
C ALA A 45 8.25 11.38 -4.17
N ALA A 46 7.06 11.61 -3.61
CA ALA A 46 6.47 12.95 -3.53
C ALA A 46 7.33 13.89 -2.66
N GLY A 47 7.83 13.41 -1.52
CA GLY A 47 8.71 14.18 -0.65
C GLY A 47 10.10 14.46 -1.25
N GLU A 48 10.67 13.52 -2.00
CA GLU A 48 11.95 13.70 -2.71
C GLU A 48 11.84 14.71 -3.86
N LEU A 49 10.73 14.68 -4.60
CA LEU A 49 10.42 15.68 -5.63
C LEU A 49 10.26 17.08 -5.04
N ASP A 50 9.55 17.21 -3.92
CA ASP A 50 9.37 18.48 -3.22
C ASP A 50 10.71 18.97 -2.64
N GLY A 51 11.43 18.15 -1.88
CA GLY A 51 12.72 18.50 -1.28
C GLY A 51 13.82 18.90 -2.28
N ARG A 52 13.86 18.27 -3.46
CA ARG A 52 14.75 18.68 -4.56
C ARG A 52 14.35 20.02 -5.18
N SER A 53 13.05 20.33 -5.21
CA SER A 53 12.57 21.62 -5.71
C SER A 53 12.96 22.81 -4.81
N TRP A 54 13.25 22.56 -3.52
CA TRP A 54 13.76 23.58 -2.59
C TRP A 54 15.30 23.65 -2.53
N ALA A 55 16.01 22.62 -2.97
CA ALA A 55 17.47 22.56 -2.92
C ALA A 55 18.16 23.34 -4.06
N ASP A 56 17.42 23.75 -5.08
CA ASP A 56 17.93 24.48 -6.26
C ASP A 56 17.84 26.03 -6.11
N LYS A 57 17.86 26.58 -4.89
CA LYS A 57 17.93 28.03 -4.63
C LYS A 57 19.10 28.43 -3.74
#